data_AF-A0A4R4R4K1-F1
#
_entry.id   AF-A0A4R4R4K1-F1
#
_cell.length_a   1.000
_cell.length_b   1.000
_cell.length_c   1.000
_cell.angle_alpha   90.00
_cell.angle_beta   90.00
_cell.angle_gamma   90.00
#
_symmetry.space_group_name_H-M   'P 1'
#
loop_
_entity.id
_entity.type
_entity.pdbx_description
1 polymer ?
#
loop_
_entity_poly.entity_id
_entity_poly.type
_entity_poly.pdbx_seq_one_letter_code
_entity_poly.pdbx_strand_id
1 'polypeptide(L)'
;MSSPSHGQVTVATDVLRREAGEWDLQGAAIGEIMAKTSGMELGRAEAGLFQIIVSPYNEVVNAVTDRCREGQAAMAEVAQTLRVVAGTYEEEDLNNAHTLRDLY
;
A
#
# COMPACT_ATOMS: atom_id res chain seq x y z
N MET A 1 -9.77 10.04 -31.47
CA MET A 1 -8.89 10.57 -30.41
C MET A 1 -7.46 10.22 -30.81
N SER A 2 -6.53 11.18 -30.82
CA SER A 2 -5.14 10.95 -31.21
C SER A 2 -4.42 10.09 -30.16
N SER A 3 -3.50 9.20 -30.56
CA SER A 3 -2.68 8.46 -29.60
C SER A 3 -1.87 9.41 -28.71
N PRO A 4 -1.69 9.08 -27.42
CA PRO A 4 -0.83 9.85 -26.53
C PRO A 4 0.59 9.95 -27.07
N SER A 5 1.27 11.06 -26.81
CA SER A 5 2.71 11.18 -27.05
C SER A 5 3.52 10.45 -25.97
N HIS A 6 4.71 9.96 -26.30
CA HIS A 6 5.65 9.37 -25.34
C HIS A 6 5.83 10.23 -24.08
N GLY A 7 5.97 11.55 -24.23
CA GLY A 7 6.09 12.46 -23.08
C GLY A 7 4.87 12.46 -22.15
N GLN A 8 3.67 12.27 -22.69
CA GLN A 8 2.44 12.14 -21.88
C GLN A 8 2.38 10.78 -21.17
N VAL A 9 2.87 9.71 -21.81
CA VAL A 9 2.98 8.39 -21.19
C VAL A 9 3.99 8.41 -20.04
N THR A 10 5.16 9.01 -20.23
CA THR A 10 6.17 9.17 -19.16
C THR A 10 5.61 9.94 -17.97
N VAL A 11 4.97 11.10 -18.19
CA VAL A 11 4.39 11.87 -17.08
C VAL A 11 3.32 11.08 -16.33
N ALA A 12 2.45 10.36 -17.05
CA ALA A 12 1.40 9.55 -16.42
C ALA A 12 1.99 8.39 -15.60
N THR A 13 2.99 7.69 -16.12
CA THR A 13 3.63 6.54 -15.45
C THR A 13 4.46 6.97 -14.24
N ASP A 14 5.11 8.13 -14.29
CA ASP A 14 5.78 8.74 -13.13
C ASP A 14 4.80 9.11 -12.02
N VAL A 15 3.62 9.65 -12.37
CA VAL A 15 2.56 9.90 -11.40
C VAL A 15 2.13 8.60 -10.73
N LEU A 16 1.86 7.53 -11.50
CA LEU A 16 1.46 6.23 -10.94
C LEU A 16 2.52 5.67 -9.98
N ARG A 17 3.81 5.79 -10.32
CA ARG A 17 4.90 5.35 -9.44
C ARG A 17 5.00 6.17 -8.16
N ARG A 18 4.81 7.48 -8.26
CA ARG A 18 4.80 8.36 -7.10
C ARG A 18 3.65 8.01 -6.16
N GLU A 19 2.43 7.84 -6.69
CA GLU A 19 1.29 7.42 -5.89
C GLU A 19 1.51 6.03 -5.27
N ALA A 20 2.15 5.09 -5.99
CA ALA A 20 2.54 3.81 -5.40
C ALA A 20 3.49 3.96 -4.20
N GLY A 21 4.44 4.91 -4.29
CA GLY A 21 5.31 5.26 -3.17
C GLY A 21 4.53 5.82 -1.97
N GLU A 22 3.53 6.66 -2.20
CA GLU A 22 2.67 7.18 -1.13
C GLU A 22 1.87 6.07 -0.43
N TRP A 23 1.36 5.09 -1.19
CA TRP A 23 0.70 3.92 -0.61
C TRP A 23 1.64 3.08 0.26
N ASP A 24 2.89 2.88 -0.16
CA ASP A 24 3.89 2.20 0.68
C ASP A 24 4.20 2.99 1.97
N LEU A 25 4.31 4.31 1.89
CA LEU A 25 4.55 5.16 3.07
C LEU A 25 3.38 5.07 4.06
N GLN A 26 2.14 5.09 3.57
CA GLN A 26 0.97 4.90 4.43
C GLN A 26 0.91 3.48 5.01
N GLY A 27 1.29 2.46 4.22
CA GLY A 27 1.41 1.07 4.67
C GLY A 27 2.46 0.89 5.78
N ALA A 28 3.57 1.63 5.72
CA ALA A 28 4.56 1.66 6.78
C ALA A 28 3.99 2.35 8.04
N ALA A 29 3.33 3.50 7.88
CA ALA A 29 2.75 4.25 9.00
C ALA A 29 1.67 3.43 9.76
N ILE A 30 0.79 2.71 9.06
CA ILE A 30 -0.20 1.85 9.72
C ILE A 30 0.46 0.63 10.39
N GLY A 31 1.58 0.14 9.84
CA GLY A 31 2.41 -0.89 10.47
C GLY A 31 3.02 -0.43 11.80
N GLU A 32 3.42 0.84 11.91
CA GLU A 32 3.89 1.41 13.19
C GLU A 32 2.77 1.51 14.22
N ILE A 33 1.54 1.86 13.79
CA ILE A 33 0.37 1.87 14.67
C ILE A 33 0.07 0.46 15.17
N MET A 34 0.08 -0.54 14.26
CA MET A 34 -0.08 -1.95 14.61
C MET A 34 0.89 -2.37 15.70
N ALA A 35 2.19 -2.08 15.52
CA ALA A 35 3.24 -2.45 16.47
C ALA A 35 3.01 -1.82 17.85
N LYS A 36 2.65 -0.54 17.89
CA LYS A 36 2.32 0.16 19.14
C LYS A 36 1.09 -0.45 19.81
N THR A 37 0.02 -0.69 19.06
CA THR A 37 -1.22 -1.26 19.59
C THR A 37 -1.03 -2.68 20.10
N SER A 38 -0.33 -3.55 19.37
CA SER A 38 -0.04 -4.91 19.85
C SER A 38 0.79 -4.93 21.13
N GLY A 39 1.63 -3.91 21.35
CA GLY A 39 2.39 -3.75 22.59
C GLY A 39 1.57 -3.28 23.79
N MET A 40 0.29 -2.94 23.59
CA MET A 40 -0.60 -2.49 24.67
C MET A 40 -1.30 -3.64 25.39
N GLU A 41 -1.19 -4.89 24.93
CA GLU A 41 -1.85 -6.03 25.56
C GLU A 41 -1.60 -6.08 27.07
N LEU A 42 -2.69 -6.20 27.84
CA LEU A 42 -2.64 -6.18 29.28
C LEU A 42 -2.65 -7.61 29.83
N GLY A 43 -1.62 -7.97 30.59
CA GLY A 43 -1.59 -9.21 31.34
C GLY A 43 -2.49 -9.16 32.57
N ARG A 44 -3.05 -10.32 32.96
CA ARG A 44 -3.82 -10.43 34.21
C ARG A 44 -2.97 -10.07 35.43
N ALA A 45 -1.70 -10.46 35.49
CA ALA A 45 -0.84 -10.09 36.61
C ALA A 45 -0.65 -8.56 36.74
N GLU A 46 -0.49 -7.87 35.60
CA GLU A 46 -0.29 -6.41 35.54
C GLU A 46 -1.56 -5.63 35.85
N ALA A 47 -2.73 -6.17 35.48
CA ALA A 47 -4.02 -5.53 35.70
C ALA A 47 -4.46 -5.50 37.18
N GLY A 48 -3.93 -6.38 38.03
CA GLY A 48 -4.25 -6.39 39.46
C GLY A 48 -5.75 -6.46 39.75
N LEU A 49 -6.29 -5.43 40.41
CA LEU A 49 -7.73 -5.34 40.74
C LEU A 49 -8.64 -5.11 39.53
N PHE A 50 -8.09 -4.73 38.37
CA PHE A 50 -8.84 -4.42 37.15
C PHE A 50 -9.00 -5.63 36.22
N GLN A 51 -9.07 -6.85 36.76
CA GLN A 51 -9.19 -8.08 35.95
C GLN A 51 -10.35 -8.08 34.97
N ILE A 52 -11.47 -7.46 35.35
CA ILE A 52 -12.72 -7.51 34.58
C ILE A 52 -12.60 -6.81 33.22
N ILE A 53 -11.68 -5.85 33.08
CA ILE A 53 -11.50 -5.11 31.84
C ILE A 53 -10.45 -5.74 30.91
N VAL A 54 -9.63 -6.68 31.40
CA VAL A 54 -8.49 -7.23 30.64
C VAL A 54 -8.93 -7.85 29.33
N SER A 55 -9.94 -8.72 29.37
CA SER A 55 -10.46 -9.40 28.17
C SER A 55 -11.05 -8.41 27.14
N PRO A 56 -12.05 -7.56 27.48
CA PRO A 56 -12.61 -6.62 26.49
C PRO A 56 -11.59 -5.59 26.00
N TYR A 57 -10.62 -5.21 26.83
CA TYR A 57 -9.52 -4.34 26.41
C TYR A 57 -8.63 -5.03 25.36
N ASN A 58 -8.17 -6.25 25.63
CA ASN A 58 -7.33 -6.99 24.69
C ASN A 58 -8.09 -7.37 23.41
N GLU A 59 -9.41 -7.59 23.47
CA GLU A 59 -10.24 -7.76 22.28
C GLU A 59 -10.20 -6.53 21.36
N VAL A 60 -10.26 -5.32 21.92
CA VAL A 60 -10.14 -4.08 21.12
C VAL A 60 -8.71 -3.92 20.57
N VAL A 61 -7.69 -4.20 21.37
CA VAL A 61 -6.28 -4.19 20.92
C VAL A 61 -6.10 -5.13 19.72
N ASN A 62 -6.63 -6.35 19.81
CA ASN A 62 -6.57 -7.33 18.72
C ASN A 62 -7.34 -6.86 17.49
N ALA A 63 -8.56 -6.35 17.66
CA ALA A 63 -9.36 -5.84 16.54
C ALA A 63 -8.63 -4.72 15.78
N VAL A 64 -8.03 -3.76 16.49
CA VAL A 64 -7.27 -2.67 15.86
C VAL A 64 -6.01 -3.21 15.18
N THR A 65 -5.28 -4.11 15.83
CA THR A 65 -4.08 -4.74 15.27
C THR A 65 -4.39 -5.47 13.96
N ASP A 66 -5.48 -6.25 13.92
CA ASP A 66 -5.91 -7.00 12.75
C ASP A 66 -6.33 -6.06 11.60
N ARG A 67 -7.08 -5.00 11.90
CA ARG A 67 -7.43 -3.98 10.90
C ARG A 67 -6.20 -3.27 10.34
N CYS A 68 -5.19 -3.00 11.16
CA CYS A 68 -3.94 -2.40 10.68
C CYS A 68 -3.19 -3.36 9.75
N ARG A 69 -3.17 -4.67 10.06
CA ARG A 69 -2.56 -5.70 9.21
C ARG A 69 -3.26 -5.80 7.85
N GLU A 70 -4.59 -5.83 7.84
CA GLU A 70 -5.38 -5.83 6.61
C GLU A 70 -5.15 -4.56 5.79
N GLY A 71 -5.15 -3.40 6.44
CA GLY A 71 -4.86 -2.13 5.79
C GLY A 71 -3.48 -2.10 5.14
N GLN A 72 -2.45 -2.57 5.84
CA GLN A 72 -1.09 -2.66 5.29
C GLN A 72 -1.03 -3.56 4.06
N ALA A 73 -1.68 -4.73 4.10
CA ALA A 73 -1.71 -5.65 2.96
C ALA A 73 -2.43 -5.01 1.75
N ALA A 74 -3.56 -4.36 1.96
CA ALA A 74 -4.31 -3.68 0.90
C ALA A 74 -3.51 -2.52 0.28
N MET A 75 -2.82 -1.73 1.10
CA MET A 75 -1.97 -0.63 0.60
C MET A 75 -0.81 -1.16 -0.27
N ALA A 76 -0.18 -2.25 0.14
CA ALA A 76 0.87 -2.91 -0.65
C ALA A 76 0.33 -3.45 -1.99
N GLU A 77 -0.88 -4.01 -2.00
CA GLU A 77 -1.54 -4.47 -3.23
C GLU A 77 -1.83 -3.32 -4.20
N VAL A 78 -2.31 -2.18 -3.69
CA VAL A 78 -2.55 -0.98 -4.50
C VAL A 78 -1.23 -0.45 -5.08
N ALA A 79 -0.18 -0.32 -4.25
CA ALA A 79 1.13 0.13 -4.70
C ALA A 79 1.70 -0.79 -5.80
N GLN A 80 1.59 -2.10 -5.61
CA GLN A 80 2.03 -3.08 -6.61
C GLN A 80 1.24 -2.95 -7.92
N THR A 81 -0.08 -2.80 -7.83
CA THR A 81 -0.94 -2.65 -9.01
C THR A 81 -0.57 -1.40 -9.81
N LEU A 82 -0.35 -0.27 -9.14
CA LEU A 82 0.07 0.98 -9.79
C LEU A 82 1.41 0.83 -10.52
N ARG A 83 2.37 0.10 -9.93
CA ARG A 83 3.67 -0.19 -10.55
C ARG A 83 3.53 -1.08 -11.79
N VAL A 84 2.70 -2.12 -11.71
CA VAL A 84 2.43 -3.01 -12.84
C VAL A 84 1.81 -2.22 -13.99
N VAL A 85 0.78 -1.43 -13.71
CA VAL A 85 0.12 -0.58 -14.72
C VAL A 85 1.12 0.40 -15.35
N ALA A 86 1.96 1.05 -14.55
CA ALA A 86 3.00 1.95 -15.06
C ALA A 86 3.99 1.23 -16.00
N GLY A 87 4.43 0.02 -15.62
CA GLY A 87 5.33 -0.79 -16.45
C GLY A 87 4.68 -1.25 -17.76
N THR A 88 3.41 -1.64 -17.73
CA THR A 88 2.67 -2.03 -18.94
C THR A 88 2.57 -0.87 -19.93
N TYR A 89 2.27 0.35 -19.46
CA TYR A 89 2.19 1.51 -20.35
C TYR A 89 3.52 1.85 -21.02
N GLU A 90 4.64 1.73 -20.31
CA GLU A 90 5.97 1.96 -20.90
C GLU A 90 6.34 0.88 -21.92
N GLU A 91 6.04 -0.38 -21.62
CA GLU A 91 6.30 -1.49 -22.54
C GLU A 91 5.51 -1.34 -23.85
N GLU A 92 4.24 -0.95 -23.76
CA GLU A 92 3.40 -0.67 -24.93
C GLU A 92 3.92 0.52 -25.75
N ASP A 93 4.38 1.60 -25.12
CA ASP A 93 4.92 2.78 -25.80
C ASP A 93 6.24 2.46 -26.53
N LEU A 94 7.13 1.69 -25.90
CA LEU A 94 8.37 1.21 -26.52
C LEU A 94 8.09 0.30 -27.73
N ASN A 95 7.17 -0.65 -27.60
CA ASN A 95 6.81 -1.57 -28.68
C ASN A 95 6.19 -0.84 -29.88
N ASN A 96 5.36 0.18 -29.62
CA ASN A 96 4.81 1.03 -30.68
C ASN A 96 5.90 1.85 -31.38
N ALA A 97 6.85 2.41 -30.63
CA ALA A 97 7.98 3.15 -31.19
C ALA A 97 8.86 2.25 -32.10
N HIS A 98 9.10 1.01 -31.70
CA HIS A 98 9.82 0.02 -32.51
C HIS A 98 9.09 -0.32 -33.81
N THR A 99 7.78 -0.58 -33.73
CA THR A 99 6.96 -0.92 -34.91
C THR A 99 6.94 0.22 -35.93
N LEU A 100 6.86 1.48 -35.47
CA LEU A 100 6.90 2.65 -36.34
C LEU A 100 8.26 2.84 -37.01
N ARG A 101 9.36 2.48 -36.33
CA ARG A 101 10.71 2.57 -36.88
C ARG A 101 11.01 1.52 -37.94
N ASP A 102 10.43 0.32 -37.82
CA ASP A 102 10.59 -0.76 -38.80
C ASP A 102 9.74 -0.56 -40.08
N LEU A 103 8.78 0.38 -40.05
CA LEU A 103 7.92 0.72 -41.20
C LEU A 103 8.48 1.85 -42.09
N TYR A 104 9.61 2.47 -41.73
CA TYR A 104 10.29 3.54 -42.47
C TYR A 104 11.71 3.14 -42.87
#